data_AF-A0A0F8X776-F1
#
_entry.id   AF-A0A0F8X776-F1
#
_cell.length_a   1.000
_cell.length_b   1.000
_cell.length_c   1.000
_cell.angle_alpha   90.00
_cell.angle_beta   90.00
_cell.angle_gamma   90.00
#
_symmetry.space_group_name_H-M   'P 1'
#
loop_
_entity.id
_entity.type
_entity.pdbx_description
1 polymer ?
#
loop_
_entity_poly.entity_id
_entity_poly.type
_entity_poly.pdbx_seq_one_letter_code
_entity_poly.pdbx_strand_id
1 'polypeptide(L)' 'MNWDNLTKDERLRYMQLQMSPQGGGRSAYLPDDCSECGACGQPTLGYGWCLGCLNEWQGLHDKLTGKDLLKGGSR' A
#
# COMPACT_ATOMS: atom_id res chain seq x y z
N MET A 1 -13.59 9.65 5.47
CA MET A 1 -13.16 8.80 4.34
C MET A 1 -14.23 8.94 3.27
N ASN A 2 -13.90 9.55 2.14
CA ASN A 2 -14.80 9.78 1.02
C ASN A 2 -14.38 8.89 -0.15
N TRP A 3 -15.13 7.82 -0.38
CA TRP A 3 -14.85 6.86 -1.45
C TRP A 3 -15.05 7.47 -2.84
N ASP A 4 -15.85 8.53 -2.97
CA ASP A 4 -16.04 9.26 -4.23
C ASP A 4 -14.78 9.95 -4.76
N ASN A 5 -13.76 10.13 -3.92
CA ASN A 5 -12.46 10.64 -4.34
C ASN A 5 -11.59 9.62 -5.08
N LEU A 6 -11.98 8.34 -5.10
CA LEU A 6 -11.25 7.27 -5.81
C LEU A 6 -12.07 6.75 -6.98
N THR A 7 -11.37 6.53 -8.10
CA THR A 7 -11.91 5.79 -9.26
C THR A 7 -12.16 4.32 -8.91
N LYS A 8 -12.93 3.60 -9.74
CA LYS A 8 -13.24 2.18 -9.51
C LYS A 8 -11.97 1.32 -9.38
N ASP A 9 -10.99 1.52 -10.27
CA ASP A 9 -9.71 0.82 -10.22
C ASP A 9 -8.92 1.16 -8.94
N GLU A 10 -8.87 2.42 -8.56
CA GLU A 10 -8.20 2.85 -7.33
C GLU A 10 -8.86 2.28 -6.07
N ARG A 11 -10.19 2.18 -6.05
CA ARG A 11 -10.93 1.52 -4.95
C ARG A 11 -10.59 0.03 -4.89
N LEU A 12 -10.59 -0.65 -6.04
CA LEU A 12 -10.27 -2.06 -6.11
C LEU A 12 -8.84 -2.32 -5.64
N ARG A 13 -7.91 -1.46 -6.06
CA ARG A 13 -6.50 -1.52 -5.65
C ARG A 13 -6.32 -1.23 -4.16
N TYR A 14 -7.01 -0.22 -3.63
CA TYR A 14 -6.98 0.11 -2.20
C TYR A 14 -7.50 -1.07 -1.36
N MET A 15 -8.60 -1.70 -1.77
CA MET A 15 -9.13 -2.89 -1.09
C MET A 15 -8.18 -4.09 -1.21
N GLN A 16 -7.57 -4.30 -2.39
CA GLN A 16 -6.58 -5.36 -2.60
C GLN A 16 -5.40 -5.18 -1.66
N LEU A 17 -4.83 -3.97 -1.58
CA LEU A 17 -3.75 -3.65 -0.66
C LEU A 17 -4.19 -3.92 0.78
N GLN A 18 -5.36 -3.41 1.19
CA GLN A 18 -5.87 -3.58 2.54
C GLN A 18 -6.13 -5.05 2.95
N MET A 19 -6.51 -5.91 2.00
CA MET A 19 -6.70 -7.35 2.21
C MET A 19 -5.42 -8.16 2.03
N SER A 20 -4.38 -7.58 1.43
CA SER A 20 -3.09 -8.24 1.27
C SER A 20 -2.48 -8.43 2.66
N PRO A 21 -2.00 -9.64 3.01
CA PRO A 21 -1.33 -9.85 4.28
C PRO A 21 -0.18 -8.86 4.38
N GLN A 22 -0.19 -8.03 5.42
CA GLN A 22 0.93 -7.11 5.74
C GLN A 22 2.18 -7.87 6.20
N GLY A 23 2.27 -9.16 5.89
CA GLY A 23 3.35 -10.04 6.24
C GLY A 23 3.63 -11.04 5.15
N GLY A 24 4.83 -10.93 4.57
CA GLY A 24 5.44 -12.06 3.89
C GLY A 24 5.63 -13.20 4.88
N GLY A 25 5.42 -14.43 4.44
CA GLY A 25 5.56 -15.61 5.30
C GLY A 25 6.96 -15.64 5.91
N ARG A 26 7.04 -15.51 7.23
CA ARG A 26 8.31 -15.68 7.96
C ARG A 26 8.76 -17.12 7.79
N SER A 27 9.75 -17.35 6.95
CA SER A 27 10.47 -18.62 6.93
C SER A 27 11.60 -18.54 7.95
N ALA A 28 11.65 -19.48 8.89
CA ALA A 28 12.73 -19.57 9.88
C ALA A 28 14.12 -19.79 9.24
N TYR A 29 14.16 -20.11 7.94
CA TYR A 29 15.37 -20.46 7.20
C TYR A 29 15.81 -19.40 6.19
N LEU A 30 14.97 -18.41 5.88
CA LEU A 30 15.31 -17.34 4.95
C LEU A 30 15.55 -16.03 5.73
N PRO A 31 16.56 -15.23 5.34
CA PRO A 31 16.76 -13.90 5.91
C PRO A 31 15.50 -13.06 5.79
N ASP A 32 15.27 -12.12 6.72
CA ASP A 32 14.13 -11.19 6.69
C ASP A 32 14.01 -10.44 5.34
N ASP A 33 15.13 -10.15 4.66
CA ASP A 33 15.20 -9.52 3.33
C ASP A 33 14.79 -10.41 2.15
N CYS A 34 14.51 -11.70 2.38
CA CYS A 34 14.04 -12.64 1.34
C CYS A 34 12.52 -12.82 1.35
N SER A 35 11.78 -12.01 2.10
CA SER A 35 10.32 -12.04 2.11
C SER A 35 9.74 -11.26 0.94
N GLU A 36 8.68 -11.79 0.34
CA GLU A 36 7.95 -11.12 -0.74
C GLU A 36 6.82 -10.25 -0.20
N CYS A 37 6.55 -9.16 -0.93
CA CYS A 37 5.43 -8.27 -0.69
C CYS A 37 4.13 -9.05 -0.85
N GLY A 38 3.33 -9.14 0.21
CA GLY A 38 2.05 -9.84 0.20
C GLY A 38 1.00 -9.27 -0.78
N ALA A 39 1.29 -8.12 -1.42
CA ALA A 39 0.40 -7.45 -2.38
C ALA A 39 0.86 -7.50 -3.84
N CYS A 40 2.17 -7.57 -4.10
CA CYS A 40 2.72 -7.52 -5.47
C CYS A 40 3.83 -8.53 -5.75
N GLY A 41 4.23 -9.34 -4.77
CA GLY A 41 5.30 -10.33 -4.92
C GLY A 41 6.71 -9.74 -5.06
N GLN A 42 6.89 -8.42 -4.96
CA GLN A 42 8.23 -7.84 -5.01
C GLN A 42 9.04 -8.15 -3.74
N PRO A 43 10.36 -8.31 -3.83
CA PRO A 43 11.21 -8.49 -2.65
C PRO A 43 11.06 -7.29 -1.71
N THR A 44 10.98 -7.58 -0.41
CA THR A 44 10.89 -6.59 0.66
C THR A 44 12.06 -6.75 1.60
N LEU A 45 12.61 -5.62 2.07
CA LEU A 45 13.66 -5.60 3.09
C LEU A 45 13.03 -5.82 4.48
N GLY A 46 12.50 -7.02 4.71
CA GLY A 46 11.82 -7.39 5.95
C GLY A 46 10.36 -7.81 5.76
N TYR A 47 9.46 -7.29 6.60
CA TYR A 47 8.09 -7.77 6.71
C TYR A 47 7.09 -6.78 6.12
N GLY A 48 6.28 -7.23 5.15
CA GLY A 48 5.03 -6.59 4.75
C GLY A 48 4.97 -6.09 3.31
N TRP A 49 4.56 -4.84 3.10
CA TRP A 49 4.48 -4.26 1.76
C TRP A 49 5.84 -3.69 1.34
N CYS A 50 6.17 -3.83 0.06
CA CYS A 50 7.30 -3.11 -0.52
C CYS A 50 7.04 -1.59 -0.47
N LEU A 51 8.10 -0.79 -0.56
CA LEU A 51 8.01 0.68 -0.56
C LEU A 51 7.04 1.20 -1.63
N GLY A 52 6.97 0.52 -2.79
CA GLY A 52 6.01 0.85 -3.85
C GLY A 52 4.55 0.67 -3.41
N CYS A 53 4.20 -0.50 -2.87
CA CYS A 53 2.85 -0.78 -2.38
C CYS A 53 2.48 0.07 -1.17
N LEU A 54 3.44 0.39 -0.29
CA LEU A 54 3.24 1.31 0.83
C LEU A 54 2.93 2.73 0.34
N ASN A 55 3.70 3.25 -0.61
CA ASN A 55 3.46 4.58 -1.19
C ASN A 55 2.13 4.62 -1.95
N GLU A 56 1.81 3.58 -2.71
CA GLU A 56 0.54 3.48 -3.42
C GLU A 56 -0.65 3.48 -2.46
N TRP A 57 -0.59 2.67 -1.40
CA TRP A 57 -1.62 2.67 -0.36
C TRP A 57 -1.74 4.03 0.31
N GLN A 58 -0.63 4.68 0.67
CA GLN A 58 -0.65 6.01 1.28
C GLN A 58 -1.28 7.05 0.35
N GLY A 59 -0.94 7.07 -0.94
CA GLY A 59 -1.54 7.99 -1.91
C GLY A 59 -3.06 7.78 -2.05
N LEU A 60 -3.49 6.52 -2.16
CA LEU A 60 -4.91 6.17 -2.20
C LEU A 60 -5.62 6.53 -0.89
N HIS A 61 -4.97 6.32 0.26
CA HIS A 61 -5.50 6.68 1.58
C HIS A 61 -5.60 8.21 1.77
N ASP A 62 -4.65 8.98 1.25
CA ASP A 62 -4.64 10.43 1.31
C ASP A 62 -5.77 11.02 0.46
N LYS A 63 -6.00 10.47 -0.74
CA LYS A 63 -7.19 10.76 -1.58
C LYS A 63 -8.49 10.39 -0.87
N LEU A 64 -8.55 9.18 -0.29
CA LEU A 64 -9.71 8.70 0.47
C LEU A 64 -10.03 9.61 1.66
N THR A 65 -9.01 10.10 2.36
CA THR A 65 -9.18 10.96 3.53
C THR A 65 -9.37 12.43 3.16
N GLY A 66 -9.18 12.79 1.89
CA GLY A 66 -9.26 14.17 1.41
C GLY A 66 -8.07 15.03 1.86
N LYS A 67 -6.98 14.41 2.32
CA LYS A 67 -5.74 15.11 2.68
C LYS A 67 -4.99 15.61 1.44
N ASP A 68 -5.19 14.96 0.29
CA ASP A 68 -4.52 15.33 -0.96
C ASP A 68 -5.04 16.68 -1.48
N LEU A 69 -6.31 17.02 -1.15
CA LEU A 69 -6.92 18.31 -1.43
C LEU A 69 -6.29 19.49 -0.67
N LEU A 70 -5.52 19.23 0.40
CA LEU A 70 -4.87 20.27 1.20
C LEU A 70 -3.42 20.57 0.76
N LYS A 71 -2.83 19.74 -0.11
CA LYS A 71 -1.46 19.96 -0.62
C LYS A 71 -1.39 20.75 -1.93
N GLY A 72 -2.53 21.06 -2.54
CA GLY A 72 -2.62 21.92 -3.74
C GLY A 72 -2.69 23.43 -3.47
N GLY A 73 -2.44 23.88 -2.23
CA GLY A 73 -2.54 25.29 -1.82
C GLY A 73 -1.20 25.84 -1.34
N SER A 74 -0.17 25.82 -2.17
CA SER A 74 1.03 26.66 -1.95
C SER A 74 1.71 26.99 -3.28
N ARG A 75 1.44 28.24 -3.69
CA ARG A 75 2.03 29.05 -4.77
C ARG A 75 1.38 28.96 -6.14
#